data_AF-A0AAP3E7G1-F1
#
_entry.id   AF-A0AAP3E7G1-F1
#
_cell.length_a   1.000
_cell.length_b   1.000
_cell.length_c   1.000
_cell.angle_alpha   90.00
_cell.angle_beta   90.00
_cell.angle_gamma   90.00
#
_symmetry.space_group_name_H-M   'P 1'
#
loop_
_entity.id
_entity.type
_entity.pdbx_description
1 polymer ?
#
loop_
_entity_poly.entity_id
_entity_poly.type
_entity_poly.pdbx_seq_one_letter_code
_entity_poly.pdbx_strand_id
1 'polypeptide(L)'
;MKDYPALPHATEAPDRLFESGHLWLLEKVDGEPFRFQVRSSGLLRFGDRNRWYDDPDAVPQPYQHAVRHVRANLERSALRDAVDDSESLVFFGEAMHRQRIDYDWDRMPSFLGFDVWNDDTDRFYPPDTVEQIYRRFKASASGLDPEGEA
;
A
#
# COMPACT_ATOMS: atom_id res chain seq x y z
N MET A 1 -10.36 2.39 -12.37
CA MET A 1 -9.09 2.16 -11.66
C MET A 1 -9.02 3.14 -10.51
N LYS A 2 -8.91 2.62 -9.28
CA LYS A 2 -9.18 3.36 -8.06
C LYS A 2 -8.12 4.43 -7.75
N ASP A 3 -8.58 5.65 -7.43
CA ASP A 3 -7.78 6.66 -6.73
C ASP A 3 -7.97 6.54 -5.22
N TYR A 4 -6.93 6.86 -4.45
CA TYR A 4 -7.05 6.86 -3.00
C TYR A 4 -7.93 8.04 -2.56
N PRO A 5 -8.94 7.81 -1.69
CA PRO A 5 -9.84 8.87 -1.26
C PRO A 5 -9.09 9.94 -0.46
N ALA A 6 -9.63 11.16 -0.46
CA ALA A 6 -9.16 12.18 0.48
C ALA A 6 -9.46 11.72 1.91
N LEU A 7 -8.47 11.80 2.79
CA LEU A 7 -8.64 11.52 4.20
C LEU A 7 -9.22 12.77 4.88
N PRO A 8 -10.43 12.69 5.47
CA PRO A 8 -11.04 13.83 6.17
C PRO A 8 -10.27 14.14 7.45
N HIS A 9 -10.42 15.37 7.95
CA HIS A 9 -9.86 15.70 9.26
C HIS A 9 -10.67 15.00 10.37
N ALA A 10 -9.99 14.54 11.42
CA ALA A 10 -10.67 13.87 12.55
C ALA A 10 -11.72 14.77 13.24
N THR A 11 -11.57 16.09 13.15
CA THR A 11 -12.54 17.08 13.67
C THR A 11 -13.83 17.17 12.84
N GLU A 12 -13.83 16.62 11.63
CA GLU A 12 -15.01 16.55 10.75
C GLU A 12 -15.76 15.23 10.90
N ALA A 13 -15.27 14.33 11.76
CA ALA A 13 -15.93 13.07 12.05
C ALA A 13 -17.29 13.29 12.73
N PRO A 14 -18.31 12.47 12.43
CA PRO A 14 -19.57 12.48 13.17
C PRO A 14 -19.31 12.20 14.67
N ASP A 15 -20.02 12.90 15.56
CA ASP A 15 -19.85 12.76 17.02
C ASP A 15 -19.92 11.30 17.51
N ARG A 16 -20.74 10.48 16.83
CA ARG A 16 -20.96 9.08 17.17
C ARG A 16 -19.92 8.10 16.62
N LEU A 17 -18.97 8.57 15.80
CA LEU A 17 -18.03 7.70 15.08
C LEU A 17 -17.21 6.82 16.04
N PHE A 18 -16.89 7.35 17.23
CA PHE A 18 -16.08 6.66 18.24
C PHE A 18 -16.90 6.05 19.38
N GLU A 19 -18.24 6.04 19.30
CA GLU A 19 -19.10 5.48 20.36
C GLU A 19 -19.11 3.94 20.39
N SER A 20 -18.88 3.28 19.26
CA SER A 20 -18.89 1.81 19.17
C SER A 20 -18.06 1.30 17.98
N GLY A 21 -17.63 0.04 18.03
CA GLY A 21 -16.82 -0.60 16.99
C GLY A 21 -15.34 -0.72 17.35
N HIS A 22 -14.51 -0.95 16.32
CA HIS A 22 -13.07 -1.08 16.45
C HIS A 22 -12.37 0.05 15.69
N LEU A 23 -11.32 0.59 16.27
CA LEU A 23 -10.50 1.65 15.69
C LEU A 23 -9.06 1.16 15.60
N TRP A 24 -8.48 1.28 14.41
CA TRP A 24 -7.05 1.08 14.19
C TRP A 24 -6.38 2.45 14.12
N LEU A 25 -5.26 2.60 14.83
CA LEU A 25 -4.40 3.77 14.77
C LEU A 25 -3.08 3.34 14.15
N LEU A 26 -2.79 3.89 12.98
CA LEU A 26 -1.58 3.59 12.21
C LEU A 26 -0.75 4.87 12.09
N GLU A 27 0.56 4.71 11.99
CA GLU A 27 1.46 5.82 11.72
C GLU A 27 1.17 6.40 10.32
N LYS A 28 0.97 7.71 10.23
CA LYS A 28 0.98 8.43 8.96
C LYS A 28 2.42 8.79 8.60
N VAL A 29 3.07 7.93 7.83
CA VAL A 29 4.47 8.14 7.42
C VAL A 29 4.62 9.30 6.44
N ASP A 30 5.78 9.94 6.45
CA ASP A 30 6.14 11.03 5.54
C ASP A 30 6.84 10.47 4.29
N GLY A 31 6.04 9.95 3.35
CA GLY A 31 6.47 9.53 2.03
C GLY A 31 5.73 10.25 0.91
N GLU A 32 5.84 9.71 -0.31
CA GLU A 32 4.98 10.15 -1.43
C GLU A 32 3.99 9.06 -1.86
N PRO A 33 2.69 9.39 -2.03
CA PRO A 33 1.68 8.40 -2.36
C PRO A 33 2.00 7.66 -3.66
N PHE A 34 2.04 6.34 -3.55
CA PHE A 34 2.39 5.45 -4.64
C PHE A 34 1.46 4.25 -4.66
N ARG A 35 1.17 3.75 -5.84
CA ARG A 35 0.25 2.63 -6.04
C ARG A 35 0.71 1.72 -7.15
N PHE A 36 0.28 0.47 -7.08
CA PHE A 36 0.50 -0.48 -8.15
C PHE A 36 -0.66 -1.46 -8.30
N GLN A 37 -0.69 -2.12 -9.45
CA GLN A 37 -1.66 -3.16 -9.79
C GLN A 37 -0.94 -4.25 -10.61
N VAL A 38 -1.37 -5.50 -10.43
CA VAL A 38 -0.92 -6.62 -11.26
C VAL A 38 -1.93 -6.81 -12.39
N ARG A 39 -1.46 -6.69 -13.63
CA ARG A 39 -2.29 -6.98 -14.82
C ARG A 39 -2.49 -8.48 -14.96
N SER A 40 -3.51 -8.88 -15.70
CA SER A 40 -3.82 -10.24 -16.16
C SER A 40 -2.64 -10.91 -16.87
N SER A 41 -1.82 -10.12 -17.57
CA SER A 41 -0.55 -10.54 -18.19
C SER A 41 0.56 -10.86 -17.17
N GLY A 42 0.38 -10.56 -15.89
CA GLY A 42 1.39 -10.59 -14.84
C GLY A 42 2.30 -9.35 -14.79
N LEU A 43 2.15 -8.40 -15.73
CA LEU A 43 2.91 -7.16 -15.71
C LEU A 43 2.41 -6.21 -14.64
N LEU A 44 3.32 -5.40 -14.08
CA LEU A 44 2.99 -4.38 -13.09
C LEU A 44 2.67 -3.05 -13.76
N ARG A 45 1.56 -2.45 -13.34
CA ARG A 45 1.24 -1.04 -13.59
C ARG A 45 1.51 -0.24 -12.32
N PHE A 46 2.04 0.97 -12.45
CA PHE A 46 2.34 1.84 -11.32
C PHE A 46 1.59 3.16 -11.43
N GLY A 47 1.37 3.84 -10.32
CA GLY A 47 0.77 5.16 -10.27
C GLY A 47 1.27 5.97 -9.09
N ASP A 48 1.20 7.29 -9.22
CA ASP A 48 1.33 8.20 -8.09
C ASP A 48 -0.07 8.61 -7.58
N ARG A 49 -0.16 9.68 -6.79
CA ARG A 49 -1.43 10.23 -6.32
C ARG A 49 -2.41 10.59 -7.44
N ASN A 50 -1.90 11.09 -8.57
CA ASN A 50 -2.67 11.80 -9.58
C ASN A 50 -2.85 11.01 -10.88
N ARG A 51 -1.93 10.08 -11.19
CA ARG A 51 -1.97 9.37 -12.48
C ARG A 51 -1.38 7.98 -12.41
N TRP A 52 -1.75 7.20 -13.43
CA TRP A 52 -1.20 5.88 -13.72
C TRP A 52 -0.18 5.96 -14.86
N TYR A 53 0.82 5.10 -14.80
CA TYR A 53 1.87 4.90 -15.78
C TYR A 53 1.71 3.53 -16.40
N ASP A 54 1.46 3.48 -17.71
CA ASP A 54 1.33 2.22 -18.46
C ASP A 54 2.66 1.52 -18.67
N ASP A 55 3.73 2.30 -18.78
CA ASP A 55 5.10 1.82 -18.87
C ASP A 55 5.82 2.15 -17.55
N PRO A 56 6.38 1.14 -16.85
CA PRO A 56 7.22 1.37 -15.67
C PRO A 56 8.44 2.26 -15.92
N ASP A 57 8.94 2.33 -17.16
CA ASP A 57 10.06 3.21 -17.51
C ASP A 57 9.60 4.67 -17.72
N ALA A 58 8.28 4.90 -17.85
CA ALA A 58 7.67 6.23 -17.83
C ALA A 58 7.41 6.76 -16.41
N VAL A 59 7.61 5.93 -15.37
CA VAL A 59 7.50 6.35 -13.98
C VAL A 59 8.63 7.36 -13.67
N PRO A 60 8.32 8.54 -13.09
CA PRO A 60 9.32 9.55 -12.77
C PRO A 60 10.47 9.02 -11.92
N GLN A 61 11.67 9.56 -12.15
CA GLN A 61 12.90 9.17 -11.45
C GLN A 61 12.75 9.09 -9.92
N PRO A 62 12.05 10.03 -9.23
CA PRO A 62 11.86 9.94 -7.79
C PRO A 62 11.23 8.62 -7.32
N TYR A 63 10.36 7.99 -8.11
CA TYR A 63 9.67 6.75 -7.72
C TYR A 63 10.37 5.47 -8.18
N GLN A 64 11.45 5.55 -8.95
CA GLN A 64 12.10 4.37 -9.53
C GLN A 64 12.66 3.40 -8.48
N HIS A 65 13.03 3.91 -7.29
CA HIS A 65 13.40 3.08 -6.15
C HIS A 65 12.25 2.19 -5.66
N ALA A 66 11.03 2.73 -5.54
CA ALA A 66 9.82 1.99 -5.20
C ALA A 66 9.44 0.97 -6.29
N VAL A 67 9.53 1.35 -7.56
CA VAL A 67 9.29 0.42 -8.71
C VAL A 67 10.22 -0.80 -8.61
N ARG A 68 11.53 -0.59 -8.42
CA ARG A 68 12.50 -1.68 -8.26
C ARG A 68 12.18 -2.55 -7.06
N HIS A 69 11.83 -1.94 -5.93
CA HIS A 69 11.49 -2.66 -4.71
C HIS A 69 10.26 -3.57 -4.89
N VAL A 70 9.16 -3.04 -5.43
CA VAL A 70 7.94 -3.84 -5.70
C VAL A 70 8.25 -4.96 -6.69
N ARG A 71 8.99 -4.67 -7.78
CA ARG A 71 9.37 -5.68 -8.78
C ARG A 71 10.19 -6.82 -8.21
N ALA A 72 11.05 -6.55 -7.22
CA ALA A 72 11.96 -7.51 -6.61
C ALA A 72 11.29 -8.35 -5.51
N ASN A 73 10.32 -7.80 -4.78
CA ASN A 73 9.75 -8.44 -3.59
C ASN A 73 8.34 -9.00 -3.77
N LEU A 74 7.65 -8.66 -4.86
CA LEU A 74 6.31 -9.15 -5.14
C LEU A 74 6.33 -10.58 -5.72
N GLU A 75 5.76 -11.52 -4.98
CA GLU A 75 5.50 -12.89 -5.46
C GLU A 75 4.26 -12.94 -6.35
N ARG A 76 4.44 -12.62 -7.64
CA ARG A 76 3.32 -12.49 -8.61
C ARG A 76 2.49 -13.77 -8.75
N SER A 77 3.12 -14.94 -8.70
CA SER A 77 2.42 -16.23 -8.76
C SER A 77 1.56 -16.45 -7.52
N ALA A 78 2.10 -16.18 -6.33
CA ALA A 78 1.37 -16.33 -5.08
C ALA A 78 0.14 -15.41 -5.01
N LEU A 79 0.28 -14.17 -5.52
CA LEU A 79 -0.87 -13.26 -5.63
C LEU A 79 -1.93 -13.80 -6.60
N ARG A 80 -1.51 -14.25 -7.79
CA ARG A 80 -2.43 -14.80 -8.79
C ARG A 80 -3.14 -16.07 -8.33
N ASP A 81 -2.50 -16.88 -7.48
CA ASP A 81 -3.12 -18.07 -6.91
C ASP A 81 -4.07 -17.75 -5.75
N ALA A 82 -3.92 -16.58 -5.13
CA ALA A 82 -4.72 -16.15 -3.98
C ALA A 82 -6.01 -15.40 -4.35
N VAL A 83 -6.13 -14.90 -5.58
CA VAL A 83 -7.31 -14.16 -6.05
C VAL A 83 -7.76 -14.62 -7.43
N ASP A 84 -9.08 -14.59 -7.66
CA ASP A 84 -9.67 -14.98 -8.94
C ASP A 84 -9.27 -14.02 -10.07
N ASP A 85 -9.22 -12.71 -9.79
CA ASP A 85 -8.72 -11.69 -10.70
C ASP A 85 -7.69 -10.79 -9.99
N SER A 86 -6.44 -10.81 -10.47
CA SER A 86 -5.40 -9.94 -9.94
C SER A 86 -5.55 -8.49 -10.37
N GLU A 87 -6.24 -8.22 -11.48
CA GLU A 87 -6.52 -6.86 -11.94
C GLU A 87 -7.52 -6.15 -11.03
N SER A 88 -8.36 -6.87 -10.29
CA SER A 88 -9.32 -6.24 -9.38
C SER A 88 -8.66 -5.60 -8.16
N LEU A 89 -7.38 -5.91 -7.89
CA LEU A 89 -6.65 -5.40 -6.74
C LEU A 89 -5.78 -4.17 -7.06
N VAL A 90 -5.94 -3.13 -6.24
CA VAL A 90 -5.04 -1.96 -6.23
C VAL A 90 -4.35 -1.84 -4.88
N PHE A 91 -3.02 -1.83 -4.91
CA PHE A 91 -2.17 -1.72 -3.74
C PHE A 91 -1.76 -0.27 -3.55
N PHE A 92 -2.00 0.27 -2.35
CA PHE A 92 -1.64 1.63 -1.96
C PHE A 92 -0.53 1.61 -0.91
N GLY A 93 0.40 2.54 -1.06
CA GLY A 93 1.51 2.72 -0.16
C GLY A 93 2.20 4.06 -0.34
N GLU A 94 3.32 4.20 0.33
CA GLU A 94 4.19 5.37 0.30
C GLU A 94 5.53 4.97 -0.32
N ALA A 95 6.00 5.74 -1.31
CA ALA A 95 7.36 5.62 -1.82
C ALA A 95 8.31 6.35 -0.85
N MET A 96 9.04 5.58 -0.04
CA MET A 96 9.83 6.13 1.06
C MET A 96 11.18 6.66 0.59
N HIS A 97 11.37 7.96 0.76
CA HIS A 97 12.63 8.65 0.54
C HIS A 97 12.71 9.87 1.47
N ARG A 98 13.91 10.43 1.61
CA ARG A 98 14.15 11.56 2.50
C ARG A 98 13.26 12.76 2.15
N GLN A 99 12.36 13.08 3.08
CA GLN A 99 11.39 14.17 3.02
C GLN A 99 11.64 15.10 4.23
N ARG A 100 10.60 15.40 5.02
CA ARG A 100 10.67 16.31 6.18
C ARG A 100 11.06 15.56 7.45
N ILE A 101 10.65 14.30 7.59
CA ILE A 101 10.97 13.45 8.75
C ILE A 101 12.21 12.60 8.44
N ASP A 102 13.17 12.57 9.37
CA ASP A 102 14.36 11.73 9.28
C ASP A 102 14.11 10.40 9.98
N TYR A 103 13.81 9.37 9.18
CA TYR A 103 13.62 8.00 9.65
C TYR A 103 14.95 7.24 9.73
N ASP A 104 14.93 6.06 10.35
CA ASP A 104 16.02 5.09 10.20
C ASP A 104 16.00 4.50 8.78
N TRP A 105 16.70 5.18 7.87
CA TRP A 105 16.71 4.85 6.43
C TRP A 105 17.33 3.49 6.13
N ASP A 106 18.13 2.94 7.03
CA ASP A 106 18.69 1.60 6.85
C ASP A 106 17.62 0.51 7.07
N ARG A 107 16.53 0.85 7.78
CA ARG A 107 15.39 -0.03 8.04
C ARG A 107 14.17 0.27 7.18
N MET A 108 14.07 1.48 6.61
CA MET A 108 12.92 1.87 5.81
C MET A 108 12.90 1.20 4.43
N PRO A 109 11.85 0.44 4.06
CA PRO A 109 11.71 -0.09 2.70
C PRO A 109 11.46 1.06 1.71
N SER A 110 11.87 0.90 0.45
CA SER A 110 11.56 1.90 -0.60
C SER A 110 10.07 2.03 -0.92
N PHE A 111 9.25 1.06 -0.53
CA PHE A 111 7.79 1.13 -0.63
C PHE A 111 7.19 0.57 0.66
N LEU A 112 6.31 1.33 1.29
CA LEU A 112 5.59 0.95 2.51
C LEU A 112 4.11 0.86 2.21
N GLY A 113 3.56 -0.36 2.17
CA GLY A 113 2.15 -0.60 1.88
C GLY A 113 1.25 -0.34 3.09
N PHE A 114 0.08 0.27 2.87
CA PHE A 114 -0.88 0.57 3.95
C PHE A 114 -2.34 0.22 3.62
N ASP A 115 -2.73 0.12 2.35
CA ASP A 115 -4.10 -0.24 1.96
C ASP A 115 -4.14 -1.10 0.70
N VAL A 116 -5.21 -1.88 0.57
CA VAL A 116 -5.51 -2.66 -0.63
C VAL A 116 -7.00 -2.52 -0.95
N TRP A 117 -7.29 -2.09 -2.17
CA TRP A 117 -8.65 -1.99 -2.70
C TRP A 117 -8.97 -3.19 -3.57
N ASN A 118 -10.21 -3.66 -3.52
CA ASN A 118 -10.74 -4.73 -4.35
C ASN A 118 -11.95 -4.21 -5.15
N ASP A 119 -11.82 -4.13 -6.49
CA ASP A 119 -12.86 -3.69 -7.42
C ASP A 119 -14.05 -4.67 -7.47
N ASP A 120 -13.85 -5.98 -7.29
CA ASP A 120 -14.93 -6.98 -7.32
C ASP A 120 -15.93 -6.79 -6.17
N THR A 121 -15.45 -6.28 -5.04
CA THR A 121 -16.26 -6.06 -3.84
C THR A 121 -16.47 -4.58 -3.50
N ASP A 122 -15.95 -3.68 -4.34
CA ASP A 122 -16.03 -2.22 -4.22
C ASP A 122 -15.66 -1.73 -2.80
N ARG A 123 -14.58 -2.27 -2.22
CA ARG A 123 -14.15 -1.94 -0.84
C ARG A 123 -12.65 -2.10 -0.63
N PHE A 124 -12.17 -1.42 0.41
CA PHE A 124 -10.86 -1.70 0.99
C PHE A 124 -10.90 -2.97 1.83
N TYR A 125 -9.81 -3.74 1.83
CA TYR A 125 -9.61 -4.81 2.79
C TYR A 125 -9.41 -4.23 4.20
N PRO A 126 -9.82 -4.95 5.26
CA PRO A 126 -9.56 -4.52 6.62
C PRO A 126 -8.05 -4.57 6.94
N PRO A 127 -7.56 -3.74 7.89
CA PRO A 127 -6.12 -3.62 8.19
C PRO A 127 -5.40 -4.95 8.43
N ASP A 128 -5.99 -5.87 9.17
CA ASP A 128 -5.38 -7.17 9.48
C ASP A 128 -5.19 -8.04 8.21
N THR A 129 -6.08 -7.89 7.22
CA THR A 129 -5.93 -8.57 5.92
C THR A 129 -4.85 -7.89 5.08
N VAL A 130 -4.81 -6.56 5.10
CA VAL A 130 -3.78 -5.77 4.42
C VAL A 130 -2.38 -6.12 4.96
N GLU A 131 -2.23 -6.23 6.28
CA GLU A 131 -0.98 -6.64 6.93
C GLU A 131 -0.55 -8.04 6.47
N GLN A 132 -1.47 -9.02 6.47
CA GLN A 132 -1.18 -10.38 6.01
C GLN A 132 -0.76 -10.43 4.54
N ILE A 133 -1.43 -9.65 3.69
CA ILE A 133 -1.11 -9.52 2.27
C ILE A 133 0.31 -8.96 2.13
N TYR A 134 0.62 -7.84 2.78
CA TYR A 134 1.94 -7.22 2.68
C TYR A 134 3.04 -8.03 3.33
N ARG A 135 2.80 -8.77 4.43
CA ARG A 135 3.79 -9.70 5.01
C ARG A 135 4.13 -10.89 4.11
N ARG A 136 3.17 -11.34 3.32
CA ARG A 136 3.39 -12.44 2.36
C ARG A 136 4.17 -11.98 1.15
N PHE A 137 4.16 -10.68 0.86
CA PHE A 137 5.19 -10.03 0.06
C PHE A 137 6.39 -9.76 0.96
N LYS A 138 7.63 -9.79 0.47
CA LYS A 138 8.74 -9.19 1.26
C LYS A 138 8.72 -7.65 1.16
N ALA A 139 7.53 -7.06 1.19
CA ALA A 139 7.30 -5.63 1.23
C ALA A 139 6.89 -5.31 2.66
N SER A 140 7.78 -4.73 3.46
CA SER A 140 7.53 -4.50 4.88
C SER A 140 6.20 -3.76 5.04
N ALA A 141 5.25 -4.32 5.81
CA ALA A 141 4.02 -3.65 6.19
C ALA A 141 4.33 -2.65 7.33
N SER A 142 3.67 -1.50 7.36
CA SER A 142 3.85 -0.56 8.48
C SER A 142 3.14 -1.06 9.73
N GLY A 143 3.91 -1.52 10.72
CA GLY A 143 3.53 -1.55 12.13
C GLY A 143 2.57 -2.66 12.54
N LEU A 144 3.15 -3.77 13.01
CA LEU A 144 2.82 -4.52 14.23
C LEU A 144 3.87 -5.63 14.32
N ASP A 145 4.83 -5.51 15.23
CA ASP A 145 5.71 -6.63 15.60
C ASP A 145 4.91 -7.57 16.51
N PRO A 146 4.71 -8.85 16.15
CA PRO A 146 4.15 -9.82 17.07
C PRO A 146 5.31 -10.50 17.81
N GLU A 147 6.00 -9.77 18.70
CA GLU A 147 6.92 -10.41 19.65
C GLU A 147 6.61 -9.95 21.07
N GLY A 148 5.78 -10.78 21.72
CA GLY A 148 5.40 -10.68 23.12
C GLY A 148 4.91 -12.04 23.62
N GLU A 149 5.74 -13.09 23.48
CA GLU A 149 5.60 -14.30 24.30
C GLU A 149 6.94 -14.53 25.01
N ALA A 150 6.86 -14.46 26.34
CA ALA A 150 7.92 -14.78 27.29
C ALA A 150 7.81 -16.24 27.75
#